data_AF-A0A8H8NBH5-F1
#
_entry.id   AF-A0A8H8NBH5-F1
#
_cell.length_a   1.000
_cell.length_b   1.000
_cell.length_c   1.000
_cell.angle_alpha   90.00
_cell.angle_beta   90.00
_cell.angle_gamma   90.00
#
_symmetry.space_group_name_H-M   'P 1'
#
loop_
_entity.id
_entity.type
_entity.pdbx_description
1 polymer ?
#
loop_
_entity_poly.entity_id
_entity_poly.type
_entity_poly.pdbx_seq_one_letter_code
_entity_poly.pdbx_strand_id
1 'polypeptide(L)'
;MALRRVQARNSDPTALHEFLIRRSRRDSLVGCLTTSVDGLEARGDQILEEKTLMLYGDNRELICCRPGCVGLDGDRAAAVDEQLIRGASAEMGDQEQLGLQCDSCRRKWVKTAVAKRAHGERTLLLRPAVQLELSVDAQEGQMRQDALSMARRSQLLLILEQPLKERTLSDLAQALADEVHQQSGAVLYISRERLRTRGAYNYIDLQLDLNSQELVNLVNAAEEMQGQPQDPAGPDMFCDAADLWLEILRNEVPIMQSLEAIHIQGQYCHFCNCSISEYLIGCQNCDATYCHRRFSYDESPDAVFDDKGTILPQDLPGDDVIAMTDFDATPAAKDDFPMEEACVILDYYSPDGRRPRLSDAKKRFLCPECWQAKAGGLYPHFVRPLPRLHLELEGAPTPKLAVVIYYVEQFWPHATHLASMLTGRWTTKSWKVTSIYLSMLRGLY
;
A
#
# COMPACT_ATOMS: atom_id res chain seq x y z
N MET A 1 25.94 -19.08 10.96
CA MET A 1 25.68 -18.35 9.70
C MET A 1 25.88 -19.22 8.46
N ALA A 2 27.07 -19.82 8.23
CA ALA A 2 27.33 -20.67 7.06
C ALA A 2 26.28 -21.77 6.82
N LEU A 3 25.91 -22.51 7.87
CA LEU A 3 24.87 -23.54 7.78
C LEU A 3 23.52 -22.98 7.28
N ARG A 4 23.07 -21.84 7.81
CA ARG A 4 21.82 -21.18 7.40
C ARG A 4 21.88 -20.72 5.95
N ARG A 5 23.03 -20.19 5.51
CA ARG A 5 23.25 -19.82 4.10
C ARG A 5 23.05 -21.03 3.19
N VAL A 6 23.68 -22.16 3.51
CA VAL A 6 23.59 -23.38 2.70
C VAL A 6 22.15 -23.93 2.71
N GLN A 7 21.51 -23.94 3.87
CA GLN A 7 20.11 -24.36 4.00
C GLN A 7 19.18 -23.51 3.15
N ALA A 8 19.27 -22.17 3.23
CA ALA A 8 18.43 -21.26 2.46
C ALA A 8 18.61 -21.45 0.95
N ARG A 9 19.86 -21.53 0.46
CA ARG A 9 20.15 -21.77 -0.95
C ARG A 9 19.66 -23.13 -1.46
N ASN A 10 19.56 -24.12 -0.56
CA ASN A 10 19.16 -25.49 -0.89
C ASN A 10 17.67 -25.75 -0.60
N SER A 11 16.90 -24.76 -0.15
CA SER A 11 15.45 -24.89 0.04
C SER A 11 14.74 -25.24 -1.27
N ASP A 12 13.62 -25.95 -1.20
CA ASP A 12 12.84 -26.28 -2.39
C ASP A 12 12.09 -25.03 -2.91
N PRO A 13 11.95 -24.86 -4.24
CA PRO A 13 11.12 -23.80 -4.80
C PRO A 13 9.67 -23.94 -4.34
N THR A 14 9.01 -22.83 -4.03
CA THR A 14 7.57 -22.82 -3.70
C THR A 14 6.71 -22.74 -4.98
N ALA A 15 5.39 -22.91 -4.85
CA ALA A 15 4.48 -22.75 -5.98
C ALA A 15 4.54 -21.34 -6.61
N LEU A 16 4.91 -20.32 -5.83
CA LEU A 16 5.16 -18.98 -6.36
C LEU A 16 6.34 -18.96 -7.33
N HIS A 17 7.43 -19.66 -7.01
CA HIS A 17 8.60 -19.75 -7.89
C HIS A 17 8.23 -20.46 -9.20
N GLU A 18 7.50 -21.58 -9.12
CA GLU A 18 7.01 -22.28 -10.31
C GLU A 18 6.06 -21.42 -11.14
N PHE A 19 5.22 -20.61 -10.49
CA PHE A 19 4.37 -19.63 -11.15
C PHE A 19 5.19 -18.56 -11.88
N LEU A 20 6.22 -17.99 -11.24
CA LEU A 20 7.13 -17.02 -11.87
C LEU A 20 7.86 -17.61 -13.07
N ILE A 21 8.35 -18.85 -12.97
CA ILE A 21 8.97 -19.58 -14.09
C ILE A 21 7.99 -19.72 -15.26
N ARG A 22 6.74 -20.16 -15.00
CA ARG A 22 5.71 -20.28 -16.04
C ARG A 22 5.41 -18.93 -16.69
N ARG A 23 5.29 -17.85 -15.91
CA ARG A 23 5.04 -16.50 -16.43
C ARG A 23 6.21 -15.94 -17.24
N SER A 24 7.45 -16.22 -16.80
CA SER A 24 8.69 -15.86 -17.48
C SER A 24 8.78 -16.52 -18.85
N ARG A 25 8.54 -17.83 -18.93
CA ARG A 25 8.56 -18.61 -20.18
C ARG A 25 7.47 -18.21 -21.19
N ARG A 26 6.33 -17.71 -20.69
CA ARG A 26 5.24 -17.14 -21.52
C ARG A 26 5.50 -15.68 -21.92
N ASP A 27 6.65 -15.11 -21.56
CA ASP A 27 7.01 -13.70 -21.72
C ASP A 27 5.99 -12.70 -21.13
N SER A 28 5.21 -13.16 -20.16
CA SER A 28 4.24 -12.33 -19.41
C SER A 28 4.84 -11.69 -18.16
N LEU A 29 6.04 -12.13 -17.75
CA LEU A 29 6.82 -11.52 -16.66
C LEU A 29 7.90 -10.63 -17.27
N VAL A 30 7.85 -9.32 -16.98
CA VAL A 30 8.85 -8.35 -17.44
C VAL A 30 10.11 -8.38 -16.57
N GLY A 31 9.94 -8.55 -15.26
CA GLY A 31 11.03 -8.58 -14.29
C GLY A 31 10.56 -9.08 -12.93
N CYS A 32 11.48 -9.53 -12.09
CA CYS A 32 11.26 -9.94 -10.71
C CYS A 32 12.23 -9.19 -9.81
N LEU A 33 11.72 -8.37 -8.90
CA LEU A 33 12.54 -7.73 -7.87
C LEU A 33 12.29 -8.47 -6.57
N THR A 34 13.36 -9.01 -5.97
CA THR A 34 13.24 -9.77 -4.74
C THR A 34 14.10 -9.17 -3.63
N THR A 35 13.52 -9.14 -2.43
CA THR A 35 14.22 -8.82 -1.18
C THR A 35 14.78 -10.09 -0.53
N SER A 36 14.35 -11.26 -0.98
CA SER A 36 14.94 -12.54 -0.62
C SER A 36 16.38 -12.57 -1.08
N VAL A 37 17.21 -13.22 -0.27
CA VAL A 37 18.64 -13.37 -0.57
C VAL A 37 19.00 -14.82 -0.85
N ASP A 38 18.07 -15.77 -0.65
CA ASP A 38 18.31 -17.20 -0.81
C ASP A 38 18.68 -17.62 -2.25
N GLY A 39 18.28 -16.82 -3.24
CA GLY A 39 18.58 -16.99 -4.64
C GLY A 39 17.68 -18.02 -5.32
N LEU A 40 16.51 -18.34 -4.75
CA LEU A 40 15.60 -19.33 -5.30
C LEU A 40 14.98 -18.89 -6.62
N GLU A 41 14.72 -17.59 -6.81
CA GLU A 41 14.20 -17.00 -8.04
C GLU A 41 15.20 -17.09 -9.19
N ALA A 42 16.49 -17.10 -8.88
CA ALA A 42 17.57 -17.20 -9.86
C ALA A 42 18.10 -18.64 -10.05
N ARG A 43 17.52 -19.64 -9.36
CA ARG A 43 18.03 -21.02 -9.38
C ARG A 43 17.18 -21.92 -10.29
N GLY A 44 17.81 -22.50 -11.31
CA GLY A 44 17.24 -23.61 -12.10
C GLY A 44 16.44 -23.19 -13.33
N ASP A 45 16.21 -21.89 -13.56
CA ASP A 45 15.65 -21.36 -14.80
C ASP A 45 16.40 -20.08 -15.21
N GLN A 46 17.18 -20.17 -16.29
CA GLN A 46 18.02 -19.07 -16.76
C GLN A 46 17.19 -17.85 -17.20
N ILE A 47 15.98 -18.06 -17.73
CA ILE A 47 15.13 -16.97 -18.23
C ILE A 47 14.60 -16.15 -17.06
N LEU A 48 14.18 -16.81 -15.97
CA LEU A 48 13.80 -16.10 -14.74
C LEU A 48 15.01 -15.42 -14.09
N GLU A 49 16.17 -16.08 -14.05
CA GLU A 49 17.41 -15.50 -13.51
C GLU A 49 17.80 -14.18 -14.21
N GLU A 50 17.77 -14.14 -15.55
CA GLU A 50 18.06 -12.93 -16.34
C GLU A 50 17.07 -11.78 -16.10
N LYS A 51 15.87 -12.11 -15.61
CA LYS A 51 14.81 -11.15 -15.28
C LYS A 51 14.78 -10.76 -13.80
N THR A 52 15.66 -11.33 -12.97
CA THR A 52 15.62 -11.17 -11.50
C THR A 52 16.65 -10.15 -11.01
N LEU A 53 16.22 -9.22 -10.15
CA LEU A 53 17.08 -8.27 -9.43
C LEU A 53 17.02 -8.57 -7.93
N MET A 54 18.17 -8.95 -7.36
CA MET A 54 18.35 -9.27 -5.95
C MET A 54 18.70 -8.00 -5.15
N LEU A 55 17.70 -7.37 -4.53
CA LEU A 55 17.84 -6.02 -3.96
C LEU A 55 18.83 -5.91 -2.79
N TYR A 56 18.91 -6.94 -1.96
CA TYR A 56 19.86 -7.03 -0.83
C TYR A 56 21.10 -7.88 -1.16
N GLY A 57 21.28 -8.23 -2.43
CA GLY A 57 22.37 -9.06 -2.91
C GLY A 57 22.05 -10.56 -2.89
N ASP A 58 23.03 -11.36 -3.30
CA ASP A 58 22.84 -12.77 -3.64
C ASP A 58 23.64 -13.68 -2.69
N ASN A 59 22.94 -14.50 -1.90
CA ASN A 59 23.58 -15.45 -0.99
C ASN A 59 24.32 -16.57 -1.74
N ARG A 60 24.07 -16.79 -3.03
CA ARG A 60 24.84 -17.73 -3.86
C ARG A 60 26.29 -17.27 -4.03
N GLU A 61 26.57 -15.99 -3.87
CA GLU A 61 27.88 -15.39 -4.02
C GLU A 61 28.60 -15.13 -2.68
N LEU A 62 29.93 -15.10 -2.73
CA LEU A 62 30.79 -14.70 -1.62
C LEU A 62 31.71 -13.56 -2.07
N ILE A 63 31.62 -12.41 -1.45
CA ILE A 63 32.52 -11.29 -1.70
C ILE A 63 33.65 -11.25 -0.70
N CYS A 64 34.82 -10.82 -1.17
CA CYS A 64 35.96 -10.56 -0.31
C CYS A 64 35.80 -9.17 0.33
N CYS A 65 36.14 -9.05 1.62
CA CYS A 65 36.13 -7.77 2.33
C CYS A 65 37.16 -6.76 1.79
N ARG A 66 38.04 -7.16 0.86
CA ARG A 66 39.00 -6.28 0.21
C ARG A 66 38.30 -5.53 -0.94
N PRO A 67 38.31 -4.18 -0.93
CA PRO A 67 37.71 -3.40 -2.01
C PRO A 67 38.24 -3.77 -3.39
N GLY A 68 37.34 -3.86 -4.38
CA GLY A 68 37.65 -4.19 -5.76
C GLY A 68 37.94 -5.67 -6.05
N CYS A 69 37.80 -6.56 -5.06
CA CYS A 69 37.88 -7.99 -5.31
C CYS A 69 36.52 -8.54 -5.77
N VAL A 70 36.54 -9.32 -6.85
CA VAL A 70 35.35 -9.94 -7.46
C VAL A 70 34.70 -11.01 -6.56
N GLY A 71 35.45 -11.63 -5.65
CA GLY A 71 34.93 -12.70 -4.80
C GLY A 71 34.83 -14.07 -5.51
N LEU A 72 33.84 -14.86 -5.10
CA LEU A 72 33.48 -16.17 -5.63
C LEU A 72 31.98 -16.16 -5.96
N ASP A 73 31.63 -16.72 -7.11
CA ASP A 73 30.29 -16.82 -7.67
C ASP A 73 29.83 -18.28 -7.74
N GLY A 74 28.51 -18.50 -7.81
CA GLY A 74 27.86 -19.78 -8.09
C GLY A 74 28.56 -21.02 -7.51
N ASP A 75 29.06 -21.89 -8.40
CA ASP A 75 29.71 -23.16 -8.04
C ASP A 75 31.00 -22.97 -7.23
N ARG A 76 31.75 -21.89 -7.45
CA ARG A 76 32.99 -21.62 -6.71
C ARG A 76 32.70 -21.23 -5.27
N ALA A 77 31.61 -20.49 -5.05
CA ALA A 77 31.11 -20.20 -3.71
C ALA A 77 30.54 -21.47 -3.05
N ALA A 78 29.85 -22.33 -3.81
CA ALA A 78 29.34 -23.61 -3.32
C ALA A 78 30.46 -24.58 -2.88
N ALA A 79 31.56 -24.64 -3.63
CA ALA A 79 32.70 -25.53 -3.36
C ALA A 79 33.40 -25.27 -2.01
N VAL A 80 33.23 -24.07 -1.43
CA VAL A 80 33.85 -23.70 -0.15
C VAL A 80 32.89 -23.75 1.03
N ASP A 81 31.64 -24.18 0.84
CA ASP A 81 30.62 -24.19 1.88
C ASP A 81 30.93 -25.13 3.03
N GLU A 82 31.45 -26.31 2.75
CA GLU A 82 31.90 -27.22 3.81
C GLU A 82 33.01 -26.60 4.66
N GLN A 83 33.90 -25.82 4.05
CA GLN A 83 34.97 -25.14 4.77
C GLN A 83 34.42 -24.02 5.65
N LEU A 84 33.44 -23.26 5.14
CA LEU A 84 32.72 -22.25 5.91
C LEU A 84 31.95 -22.85 7.10
N ILE A 85 31.34 -24.02 6.92
CA ILE A 85 30.64 -24.74 8.00
C ILE A 85 31.65 -25.25 9.03
N ARG A 86 32.70 -25.97 8.61
CA ARG A 86 33.72 -26.53 9.50
C ARG A 86 34.42 -25.43 10.31
N GLY A 87 34.77 -24.31 9.66
CA GLY A 87 35.38 -23.16 10.32
C GLY A 87 34.46 -22.46 11.32
N ALA A 88 33.13 -22.62 11.20
CA ALA A 88 32.17 -22.07 12.17
C ALA A 88 31.89 -23.02 13.35
N SER A 89 32.12 -24.33 13.18
CA SER A 89 31.82 -25.37 14.18
C SER A 89 33.01 -25.77 15.06
N ALA A 90 34.21 -25.24 14.81
CA ALA A 90 35.37 -25.50 15.64
C ALA A 90 35.24 -24.79 17.00
N GLU A 91 34.55 -25.40 17.95
CA GLU A 91 34.54 -25.03 19.37
C GLU A 91 35.90 -25.36 20.03
N MET A 92 37.05 -24.87 19.55
CA MET A 92 38.33 -25.24 20.17
C MET A 92 39.44 -24.20 20.00
N GLY A 93 39.91 -23.70 21.16
CA GLY A 93 41.26 -23.18 21.37
C GLY A 93 41.42 -21.67 21.14
N ASP A 94 42.28 -21.03 21.94
CA ASP A 94 42.60 -19.57 21.96
C ASP A 94 43.06 -18.94 20.63
N GLN A 95 43.03 -19.67 19.51
CA GLN A 95 43.25 -19.10 18.19
C GLN A 95 41.91 -18.74 17.56
N GLU A 96 41.53 -17.45 17.64
CA GLU A 96 40.46 -16.85 16.83
C GLU A 96 40.63 -17.25 15.35
N GLN A 97 39.92 -18.28 14.91
CA GLN A 97 39.85 -18.60 13.49
C GLN A 97 39.02 -17.51 12.82
N LEU A 98 39.71 -16.59 12.13
CA LEU A 98 39.14 -15.37 11.56
C LEU A 98 38.11 -15.59 10.44
N GLY A 99 37.68 -16.82 10.13
CA GLY A 99 36.80 -17.15 9.00
C GLY A 99 37.57 -17.51 7.72
N LEU A 100 36.85 -17.85 6.65
CA LEU A 100 37.45 -18.26 5.39
C LEU A 100 38.08 -17.06 4.66
N GLN A 101 39.36 -17.18 4.28
CA GLN A 101 40.07 -16.14 3.55
C GLN A 101 39.97 -16.33 2.04
N CYS A 102 39.92 -15.23 1.30
CA CYS A 102 39.96 -15.18 -0.15
C CYS A 102 41.36 -15.53 -0.66
N ASP A 103 41.50 -16.70 -1.28
CA ASP A 103 42.79 -17.21 -1.77
C ASP A 103 43.48 -16.24 -2.75
N SER A 104 42.72 -15.61 -3.65
CA SER A 104 43.28 -14.70 -4.65
C SER A 104 43.90 -13.46 -4.00
N CYS A 105 43.23 -12.89 -2.99
CA CYS A 105 43.73 -11.74 -2.25
C CYS A 105 44.85 -12.12 -1.28
N ARG A 106 44.76 -13.31 -0.66
CA ARG A 106 45.77 -13.84 0.26
C ARG A 106 47.11 -14.06 -0.42
N ARG A 107 47.14 -14.65 -1.63
CA ARG A 107 48.38 -14.84 -2.39
C ARG A 107 49.06 -13.52 -2.76
N LYS A 108 48.26 -12.47 -3.01
CA LYS A 108 48.75 -11.10 -3.31
C LYS A 108 49.11 -10.31 -2.05
N TRP A 109 48.76 -10.80 -0.86
CA TRP A 109 48.99 -10.08 0.38
C TRP A 109 50.41 -10.33 0.87
N VAL A 110 51.28 -9.36 0.59
CA VAL A 110 52.66 -9.36 1.10
C VAL A 110 52.69 -8.70 2.47
N LYS A 111 53.22 -9.39 3.48
CA LYS A 111 53.38 -8.90 4.86
C LYS A 111 54.46 -7.81 4.98
N THR A 112 54.33 -6.70 4.24
CA THR A 112 55.18 -5.54 4.48
C THR A 112 54.72 -4.81 5.75
N ALA A 113 55.65 -4.20 6.48
CA ALA A 113 55.34 -3.45 7.70
C ALA A 113 54.34 -2.30 7.46
N VAL A 114 54.26 -1.80 6.23
CA VAL A 114 53.28 -0.79 5.79
C VAL A 114 51.90 -1.41 5.56
N ALA A 115 51.82 -2.56 4.88
CA ALA A 115 50.56 -3.27 4.66
C ALA A 115 49.88 -3.71 5.98
N LYS A 116 50.67 -4.09 6.99
CA LYS A 116 50.17 -4.41 8.35
C LYS A 116 49.48 -3.24 9.05
N ARG A 117 49.82 -1.98 8.71
CA ARG A 117 49.22 -0.79 9.33
C ARG A 117 47.95 -0.31 8.62
N ALA A 118 47.81 -0.61 7.33
CA ALA A 118 46.66 -0.15 6.55
C ALA A 118 45.44 -1.08 6.70
N HIS A 119 45.64 -2.39 6.59
CA HIS A 119 44.54 -3.36 6.57
C HIS A 119 44.94 -4.68 7.23
N GLY A 120 44.20 -5.12 8.26
CA GLY A 120 44.41 -6.41 8.90
C GLY A 120 43.97 -7.60 8.04
N GLU A 121 44.34 -8.82 8.42
CA GLU A 121 43.93 -10.05 7.70
C GLU A 121 42.40 -10.21 7.57
N ARG A 122 41.62 -9.50 8.40
CA ARG A 122 40.15 -9.38 8.31
C ARG A 122 39.66 -8.86 6.96
N THR A 123 40.42 -8.03 6.26
CA THR A 123 40.02 -7.57 4.92
C THR A 123 40.15 -8.65 3.86
N LEU A 124 40.78 -9.79 4.16
CA LEU A 124 40.89 -10.91 3.23
C LEU A 124 39.74 -11.89 3.39
N LEU A 125 38.83 -11.68 4.34
CA LEU A 125 37.75 -12.63 4.61
C LEU A 125 36.71 -12.62 3.51
N LEU A 126 36.18 -13.82 3.23
CA LEU A 126 35.00 -14.01 2.41
C LEU A 126 33.76 -13.88 3.28
N ARG A 127 32.75 -13.19 2.77
CA ARG A 127 31.43 -13.06 3.37
C ARG A 127 30.36 -13.23 2.29
N PRO A 128 29.12 -13.62 2.65
CA PRO A 128 28.00 -13.59 1.71
C PRO A 128 27.88 -12.22 1.03
N ALA A 129 27.55 -12.21 -0.25
CA ALA A 129 27.28 -10.98 -1.01
C ALA A 129 25.93 -10.34 -0.65
N VAL A 130 25.58 -10.37 0.63
CA VAL A 130 24.31 -9.90 1.17
C VAL A 130 24.55 -8.64 2.01
N GLN A 131 23.59 -7.71 1.96
CA GLN A 131 23.58 -6.45 2.68
C GLN A 131 22.35 -6.37 3.59
N LEU A 132 22.46 -5.63 4.70
CA LEU A 132 21.35 -5.43 5.64
C LEU A 132 20.40 -4.31 5.20
N GLU A 133 20.90 -3.41 4.37
CA GLU A 133 20.19 -2.26 3.82
C GLU A 133 20.25 -2.34 2.29
N LEU A 134 19.31 -1.68 1.61
CA LEU A 134 19.35 -1.59 0.16
C LEU A 134 20.68 -0.98 -0.29
N SER A 135 21.32 -1.62 -1.26
CA SER A 135 22.59 -1.15 -1.78
C SER A 135 22.45 0.26 -2.39
N VAL A 136 23.53 1.04 -2.40
CA VAL A 136 23.57 2.34 -3.09
C VAL A 136 23.15 2.19 -4.57
N ASP A 137 23.48 1.06 -5.19
CA ASP A 137 23.11 0.76 -6.57
C ASP A 137 21.60 0.55 -6.74
N ALA A 138 20.93 -0.08 -5.77
CA ALA A 138 19.47 -0.23 -5.74
C ALA A 138 18.74 1.08 -5.39
N GLN A 139 19.41 2.00 -4.69
CA GLN A 139 18.83 3.30 -4.31
C GLN A 139 18.98 4.35 -5.41
N GLU A 140 20.12 4.41 -6.09
CA GLU A 140 20.46 5.51 -7.01
C GLU A 140 21.25 5.06 -8.26
N GLY A 141 21.72 3.81 -8.31
CA GLY A 141 22.61 3.32 -9.36
C GLY A 141 21.92 2.55 -10.48
N GLN A 142 22.68 1.66 -11.12
CA GLN A 142 22.26 0.93 -12.32
C GLN A 142 21.11 -0.03 -12.02
N MET A 143 21.17 -0.77 -10.90
CA MET A 143 20.09 -1.66 -10.51
C MET A 143 18.74 -0.93 -10.38
N ARG A 144 18.72 0.30 -9.84
CA ARG A 144 17.50 1.11 -9.82
C ARG A 144 17.02 1.45 -11.23
N GLN A 145 17.91 1.86 -12.12
CA GLN A 145 17.54 2.19 -13.50
C GLN A 145 16.99 0.97 -14.25
N ASP A 146 17.56 -0.21 -14.01
CA ASP A 146 17.08 -1.46 -14.58
C ASP A 146 15.68 -1.80 -14.07
N ALA A 147 15.44 -1.64 -12.76
CA ALA A 147 14.13 -1.79 -12.15
C ALA A 147 13.08 -0.82 -12.74
N LEU A 148 13.41 0.47 -12.88
CA LEU A 148 12.52 1.47 -13.50
C LEU A 148 12.28 1.17 -14.99
N SER A 149 13.28 0.65 -15.70
CA SER A 149 13.14 0.20 -17.10
C SER A 149 12.20 -1.00 -17.24
N MET A 150 12.20 -1.92 -16.26
CA MET A 150 11.19 -2.99 -16.18
C MET A 150 9.79 -2.41 -15.91
N ALA A 151 9.66 -1.48 -14.98
CA ALA A 151 8.37 -0.84 -14.65
C ALA A 151 7.76 -0.10 -15.86
N ARG A 152 8.56 0.64 -16.64
CA ARG A 152 8.11 1.34 -17.86
C ARG A 152 7.52 0.43 -18.94
N ARG A 153 7.84 -0.86 -18.90
CA ARG A 153 7.34 -1.86 -19.86
C ARG A 153 6.21 -2.71 -19.26
N SER A 154 5.84 -2.45 -18.02
CA SER A 154 4.88 -3.23 -17.26
C SER A 154 3.53 -2.53 -17.21
N GLN A 155 2.45 -3.30 -17.35
CA GLN A 155 1.07 -2.83 -17.13
C GLN A 155 0.55 -3.20 -15.75
N LEU A 156 1.27 -4.04 -15.02
CA LEU A 156 0.89 -4.55 -13.71
C LEU A 156 2.11 -4.70 -12.82
N LEU A 157 2.08 -4.08 -11.65
CA LEU A 157 3.06 -4.28 -10.58
C LEU A 157 2.41 -5.06 -9.44
N LEU A 158 2.99 -6.20 -9.08
CA LEU A 158 2.57 -7.00 -7.93
C LEU A 158 3.60 -6.86 -6.82
N ILE A 159 3.18 -6.29 -5.69
CA ILE A 159 3.98 -6.21 -4.47
C ILE A 159 3.50 -7.33 -3.54
N LEU A 160 4.23 -8.44 -3.51
CA LEU A 160 3.85 -9.66 -2.80
C LEU A 160 4.53 -9.73 -1.43
N GLU A 161 3.74 -9.81 -0.36
CA GLU A 161 4.15 -10.12 1.02
C GLU A 161 5.31 -9.26 1.59
N GLN A 162 5.65 -8.16 0.91
CA GLN A 162 6.77 -7.30 1.25
C GLN A 162 6.28 -6.11 2.08
N PRO A 163 6.60 -6.03 3.38
CA PRO A 163 6.22 -4.87 4.18
C PRO A 163 6.96 -3.63 3.71
N LEU A 164 6.22 -2.60 3.29
CA LEU A 164 6.75 -1.29 2.91
C LEU A 164 7.02 -0.41 4.15
N LYS A 165 7.74 -0.97 5.13
CA LYS A 165 8.13 -0.29 6.39
C LYS A 165 9.46 0.45 6.25
N GLU A 166 10.38 -0.10 5.47
CA GLU A 166 11.66 0.54 5.18
C GLU A 166 11.47 1.67 4.17
N ARG A 167 11.98 2.86 4.50
CA ARG A 167 11.79 4.06 3.68
C ARG A 167 12.33 3.88 2.26
N THR A 168 13.54 3.35 2.13
CA THR A 168 14.22 3.10 0.85
C THR A 168 13.43 2.14 -0.06
N LEU A 169 12.85 1.07 0.50
CA LEU A 169 11.96 0.16 -0.24
C LEU A 169 10.64 0.85 -0.62
N SER A 170 10.07 1.65 0.28
CA SER A 170 8.86 2.43 0.00
C SER A 170 9.11 3.43 -1.13
N ASP A 171 10.25 4.12 -1.12
CA ASP A 171 10.66 5.10 -2.13
C ASP A 171 10.94 4.43 -3.49
N LEU A 172 11.48 3.20 -3.49
CA LEU A 172 11.61 2.40 -4.71
C LEU A 172 10.24 1.93 -5.22
N ALA A 173 9.38 1.40 -4.35
CA ALA A 173 8.05 0.94 -4.71
C ALA A 173 7.19 2.08 -5.29
N GLN A 174 7.26 3.27 -4.71
CA GLN A 174 6.60 4.46 -5.22
C GLN A 174 7.10 4.82 -6.62
N ALA A 175 8.43 4.87 -6.83
CA ALA A 175 8.97 5.20 -8.14
C ALA A 175 8.61 4.15 -9.22
N LEU A 176 8.55 2.87 -8.86
CA LEU A 176 8.09 1.82 -9.78
C LEU A 176 6.60 1.98 -10.11
N ALA A 177 5.79 2.30 -9.11
CA ALA A 177 4.36 2.56 -9.29
C ALA A 177 4.12 3.76 -10.21
N ASP A 178 4.84 4.87 -10.01
CA ASP A 178 4.76 6.06 -10.86
C ASP A 178 5.03 5.72 -12.34
N GLU A 179 6.07 4.91 -12.61
CA GLU A 179 6.41 4.46 -13.97
C GLU A 179 5.33 3.54 -14.58
N VAL A 180 4.72 2.66 -13.78
CA VAL A 180 3.62 1.79 -14.22
C VAL A 180 2.34 2.60 -14.49
N HIS A 181 2.01 3.56 -13.63
CA HIS A 181 0.85 4.45 -13.78
C HIS A 181 0.98 5.36 -15.00
N GLN A 182 2.19 5.82 -15.34
CA GLN A 182 2.44 6.56 -16.59
C GLN A 182 2.08 5.75 -17.84
N GLN A 183 2.10 4.41 -17.76
CA GLN A 183 1.66 3.49 -18.81
C GLN A 183 0.18 3.08 -18.70
N SER A 184 -0.61 3.75 -17.85
CA SER A 184 -1.98 3.37 -17.50
C SER A 184 -2.08 1.95 -16.91
N GLY A 185 -1.01 1.46 -16.30
CA GLY A 185 -0.98 0.19 -15.59
C GLY A 185 -1.59 0.29 -14.19
N ALA A 186 -1.56 -0.83 -13.45
CA ALA A 186 -2.07 -0.92 -12.08
C ALA A 186 -1.03 -1.52 -11.12
N VAL A 187 -1.15 -1.16 -9.84
CA VAL A 187 -0.27 -1.58 -8.75
C VAL A 187 -1.10 -2.27 -7.67
N LEU A 188 -0.80 -3.54 -7.44
CA LEU A 188 -1.50 -4.40 -6.50
C LEU A 188 -0.56 -4.75 -5.35
N TYR A 189 -1.01 -4.52 -4.12
CA TYR A 189 -0.34 -4.95 -2.91
C TYR A 189 -1.02 -6.19 -2.34
N ILE A 190 -0.32 -7.32 -2.33
CA ILE A 190 -0.86 -8.62 -1.98
C ILE A 190 -0.17 -9.07 -0.71
N SER A 191 -0.85 -8.91 0.42
CA SER A 191 -0.30 -9.28 1.72
C SER A 191 -1.41 -9.36 2.75
N ARG A 192 -1.26 -10.31 3.68
CA ARG A 192 -2.08 -10.38 4.90
C ARG A 192 -1.79 -9.26 5.88
N GLU A 193 -0.64 -8.61 5.78
CA GLU A 193 -0.35 -7.44 6.60
C GLU A 193 -0.97 -6.18 5.97
N ARG A 194 -1.77 -5.45 6.75
CA ARG A 194 -2.33 -4.16 6.32
C ARG A 194 -1.23 -3.16 5.99
N LEU A 195 -1.41 -2.40 4.91
CA LEU A 195 -0.59 -1.22 4.63
C LEU A 195 -0.72 -0.25 5.82
N ARG A 196 0.39 0.05 6.49
CA ARG A 196 0.40 0.94 7.67
C ARG A 196 0.75 2.38 7.33
N THR A 197 1.40 2.59 6.20
CA THR A 197 1.92 3.88 5.77
C THR A 197 0.86 4.61 4.95
N ARG A 198 0.38 5.77 5.44
CA ARG A 198 -0.57 6.61 4.69
C ARG A 198 -0.05 6.93 3.28
N GLY A 199 1.26 7.16 3.12
CA GLY A 199 1.88 7.44 1.82
C GLY A 199 1.76 6.29 0.80
N ALA A 200 1.68 5.03 1.24
CA ALA A 200 1.59 3.89 0.32
C ALA A 200 0.25 3.86 -0.44
N TYR A 201 -0.79 4.46 0.13
CA TYR A 201 -2.09 4.60 -0.52
C TYR A 201 -2.11 5.56 -1.72
N ASN A 202 -1.06 6.36 -1.90
CA ASN A 202 -0.97 7.27 -3.05
C ASN A 202 -0.64 6.56 -4.36
N TYR A 203 -0.02 5.38 -4.29
CA TYR A 203 0.54 4.69 -5.46
C TYR A 203 0.19 3.20 -5.54
N ILE A 204 -0.66 2.71 -4.62
CA ILE A 204 -1.21 1.34 -4.64
C ILE A 204 -2.70 1.44 -4.97
N ASP A 205 -3.11 0.84 -6.08
CA ASP A 205 -4.49 0.89 -6.55
C ASP A 205 -5.41 -0.08 -5.79
N LEU A 206 -4.87 -1.24 -5.42
CA LEU A 206 -5.62 -2.30 -4.79
C LEU A 206 -4.77 -3.08 -3.79
N GLN A 207 -5.35 -3.35 -2.61
CA GLN A 207 -4.80 -4.29 -1.65
C GLN A 207 -5.64 -5.58 -1.65
N LEU A 208 -4.96 -6.73 -1.72
CA LEU A 208 -5.56 -8.06 -1.59
C LEU A 208 -5.06 -8.73 -0.30
N ASP A 209 -5.98 -9.23 0.53
CA ASP A 209 -5.65 -9.97 1.76
C ASP A 209 -5.42 -11.45 1.43
N LEU A 210 -4.30 -11.72 0.76
CA LEU A 210 -3.86 -13.05 0.34
C LEU A 210 -2.39 -13.25 0.69
N ASN A 211 -2.00 -14.51 0.89
CA ASN A 211 -0.60 -14.90 0.80
C ASN A 211 -0.23 -15.30 -0.64
N SER A 212 1.06 -15.48 -0.91
CA SER A 212 1.57 -15.82 -2.25
C SER A 212 1.04 -17.16 -2.78
N GLN A 213 0.84 -18.16 -1.91
CA GLN A 213 0.31 -19.47 -2.30
C GLN A 213 -1.17 -19.38 -2.70
N GLU A 214 -1.98 -18.65 -1.93
CA GLU A 214 -3.40 -18.42 -2.20
C GLU A 214 -3.59 -17.69 -3.53
N LEU A 215 -2.77 -16.68 -3.80
CA LEU A 215 -2.73 -15.99 -5.08
C LEU A 215 -2.47 -16.96 -6.23
N VAL A 216 -1.43 -17.80 -6.12
CA VAL A 216 -1.08 -18.76 -7.17
C VAL A 216 -2.20 -19.76 -7.40
N ASN A 217 -2.79 -20.29 -6.34
CA ASN A 217 -3.91 -21.23 -6.43
C ASN A 217 -5.10 -20.61 -7.15
N LEU A 218 -5.44 -19.38 -6.79
CA LEU A 218 -6.56 -18.66 -7.38
C LEU A 218 -6.33 -18.32 -8.86
N VAL A 219 -5.12 -17.89 -9.21
CA VAL A 219 -4.77 -17.62 -10.60
C VAL A 219 -4.77 -18.91 -11.43
N ASN A 220 -4.26 -20.01 -10.88
CA ASN A 220 -4.31 -21.31 -11.57
C ASN A 220 -5.74 -21.78 -11.81
N ALA A 221 -6.60 -21.69 -10.79
CA ALA A 221 -8.02 -22.05 -10.93
C ALA A 221 -8.71 -21.18 -12.00
N ALA A 222 -8.42 -19.88 -12.04
CA ALA A 222 -8.92 -18.99 -13.07
C ALA A 222 -8.44 -19.38 -14.48
N GLU A 223 -7.17 -19.76 -14.64
CA GLU A 223 -6.63 -20.23 -15.94
C GLU A 223 -7.25 -21.56 -16.37
N GLU A 224 -7.45 -22.51 -15.43
CA GLU A 224 -8.07 -23.80 -15.72
C GLU A 224 -9.53 -23.63 -16.16
N MET A 225 -10.27 -22.74 -15.50
CA MET A 225 -11.64 -22.39 -15.90
C MET A 225 -11.71 -21.74 -17.28
N GLN A 226 -10.69 -20.99 -17.70
CA GLN A 226 -10.62 -20.41 -19.05
C GLN A 226 -10.26 -21.43 -20.13
N GLY A 227 -9.53 -22.49 -19.77
CA GLY A 227 -9.08 -23.52 -20.71
C GLY A 227 -10.14 -24.59 -21.01
N GLN A 228 -11.20 -24.70 -20.21
CA GLN A 228 -12.25 -25.70 -20.44
C GLN A 228 -13.28 -25.20 -21.49
N PRO A 229 -13.60 -26.01 -22.51
CA PRO A 229 -14.71 -25.71 -23.40
C PRO A 229 -15.97 -25.65 -22.56
N GLN A 230 -16.66 -24.52 -22.60
CA GLN A 230 -17.88 -24.32 -21.84
C GLN A 230 -18.93 -25.31 -22.30
N ASP A 231 -19.30 -26.24 -21.43
CA ASP A 231 -20.45 -27.09 -21.64
C ASP A 231 -21.70 -26.26 -21.29
N PRO A 232 -22.52 -25.84 -22.27
CA PRO A 232 -23.62 -24.90 -22.04
C PRO A 232 -24.76 -25.43 -21.16
N ALA A 233 -24.65 -26.68 -20.67
CA ALA A 233 -25.68 -27.36 -19.89
C ALA A 233 -25.32 -27.60 -18.40
N GLY A 234 -24.18 -27.10 -17.92
CA GLY A 234 -23.77 -27.27 -16.52
C GLY A 234 -24.51 -26.33 -15.55
N PRO A 235 -25.01 -26.82 -14.40
CA PRO A 235 -25.68 -25.98 -13.39
C PRO A 235 -24.69 -25.02 -12.71
N ASP A 236 -25.08 -23.73 -12.59
CA ASP A 236 -24.68 -22.60 -11.72
C ASP A 236 -23.43 -22.67 -10.81
N MET A 237 -22.38 -23.41 -11.15
CA MET A 237 -21.14 -23.51 -10.36
C MET A 237 -20.28 -22.22 -10.41
N PHE A 238 -20.70 -21.23 -11.19
CA PHE A 238 -20.00 -19.95 -11.37
C PHE A 238 -20.39 -18.88 -10.33
N CYS A 239 -21.45 -19.07 -9.54
CA CYS A 239 -21.82 -18.13 -8.48
C CYS A 239 -20.77 -18.06 -7.36
N ASP A 240 -20.13 -19.18 -7.01
CA ASP A 240 -19.17 -19.25 -5.90
C ASP A 240 -17.86 -18.47 -6.18
N ALA A 241 -17.47 -18.34 -7.44
CA ALA A 241 -16.23 -17.64 -7.80
C ALA A 241 -16.33 -16.12 -7.59
N ALA A 242 -17.51 -15.52 -7.82
CA ALA A 242 -17.72 -14.09 -7.62
C ALA A 242 -17.71 -13.72 -6.12
N ASP A 243 -18.28 -14.58 -5.28
CA ASP A 243 -18.27 -14.42 -3.83
C ASP A 243 -16.85 -14.56 -3.26
N LEU A 244 -16.04 -15.48 -3.79
CA LEU A 244 -14.63 -15.61 -3.44
C LEU A 244 -13.86 -14.31 -3.69
N TRP A 245 -14.09 -13.63 -4.82
CA TRP A 245 -13.45 -12.34 -5.09
C TRP A 245 -13.89 -11.24 -4.13
N LEU A 246 -15.18 -11.22 -3.73
CA LEU A 246 -15.69 -10.25 -2.77
C LEU A 246 -15.09 -10.45 -1.36
N GLU A 247 -14.84 -11.70 -0.96
CA GLU A 247 -14.17 -12.02 0.31
C GLU A 247 -12.68 -11.63 0.31
N ILE A 248 -12.01 -11.79 -0.83
CA ILE A 248 -10.58 -11.49 -1.01
C ILE A 248 -10.31 -9.99 -1.07
N LEU A 249 -11.26 -9.22 -1.61
CA LEU A 249 -11.21 -7.76 -1.68
C LEU A 249 -11.47 -7.14 -0.31
N ARG A 250 -10.50 -7.25 0.60
CA ARG A 250 -10.55 -6.52 1.87
C ARG A 250 -10.18 -5.06 1.68
N ASN A 251 -11.22 -4.22 1.65
CA ASN A 251 -11.20 -2.78 1.95
C ASN A 251 -10.22 -1.89 1.17
N GLU A 252 -10.83 -1.02 0.38
CA GLU A 252 -10.64 0.44 0.44
C GLU A 252 -9.26 0.91 0.89
N VAL A 253 -8.30 0.97 -0.06
CA VAL A 253 -7.26 2.00 0.01
C VAL A 253 -8.00 3.33 0.26
N PRO A 254 -7.77 4.02 1.39
CA PRO A 254 -8.37 5.33 1.63
C PRO A 254 -7.91 6.22 0.48
N ILE A 255 -8.87 6.74 -0.30
CA ILE A 255 -8.57 7.64 -1.42
C ILE A 255 -7.86 8.85 -0.84
N MET A 256 -6.55 8.94 -1.06
CA MET A 256 -5.76 10.08 -0.64
C MET A 256 -5.83 11.13 -1.75
N GLN A 257 -6.33 12.30 -1.38
CA GLN A 257 -6.36 13.47 -2.26
C GLN A 257 -4.92 13.89 -2.57
N SER A 258 -4.56 13.91 -3.85
CA SER A 258 -3.50 14.80 -4.32
C SER A 258 -4.05 16.23 -4.25
N LEU A 259 -3.73 16.95 -3.16
CA LEU A 259 -3.97 18.38 -3.02
C LEU A 259 -3.09 19.15 -4.02
N GLU A 260 -3.50 19.25 -5.28
CA GLU A 260 -3.16 20.49 -6.00
C GLU A 260 -3.98 21.60 -5.35
N ALA A 261 -3.29 22.51 -4.67
CA ALA A 261 -3.89 23.58 -3.92
C ALA A 261 -4.74 24.49 -4.83
N ILE A 262 -6.04 24.22 -4.91
CA ILE A 262 -7.00 25.18 -5.44
C ILE A 262 -6.87 26.40 -4.52
N HIS A 263 -6.36 27.50 -5.08
CA HIS A 263 -6.20 28.77 -4.37
C HIS A 263 -7.58 29.42 -4.20
N ILE A 264 -8.44 28.80 -3.39
CA ILE A 264 -9.71 29.39 -2.98
C ILE A 264 -9.37 30.46 -1.95
N GLN A 265 -9.58 31.73 -2.29
CA GLN A 265 -9.43 32.83 -1.34
C GLN A 265 -10.56 32.75 -0.30
N GLY A 266 -10.23 32.28 0.91
CA GLY A 266 -11.17 32.17 2.04
C GLY A 266 -10.82 31.05 3.00
N GLN A 267 -11.48 30.99 4.15
CA GLN A 267 -11.42 29.82 5.04
C GLN A 267 -12.35 28.74 4.52
N TYR A 268 -11.89 27.50 4.49
CA TYR A 268 -12.67 26.35 4.04
C TYR A 268 -12.41 25.14 4.94
N CYS A 269 -13.39 24.25 5.03
CA CYS A 269 -13.21 22.97 5.71
C CYS A 269 -12.12 22.16 4.99
N HIS A 270 -11.07 21.81 5.72
CA HIS A 270 -9.94 20.99 5.26
C HIS A 270 -10.39 19.60 4.75
N PHE A 271 -11.59 19.16 5.12
CA PHE A 271 -12.12 17.85 4.77
C PHE A 271 -13.08 17.86 3.59
N CYS A 272 -14.08 18.73 3.58
CA CYS A 272 -15.11 18.75 2.53
C CYS A 272 -15.11 20.02 1.67
N ASN A 273 -14.17 20.94 1.88
CA ASN A 273 -14.12 22.26 1.25
C ASN A 273 -15.36 23.14 1.49
N CYS A 274 -16.21 22.84 2.47
CA CYS A 274 -17.29 23.73 2.90
C CYS A 274 -16.71 25.11 3.24
N SER A 275 -17.26 26.17 2.64
CA SER A 275 -16.81 27.56 2.78
C SER A 275 -17.76 28.41 3.61
N ILE A 276 -18.76 27.80 4.27
CA ILE A 276 -19.74 28.51 5.10
C ILE A 276 -19.09 28.84 6.44
N SER A 277 -18.64 30.09 6.59
CA SER A 277 -17.82 30.55 7.73
C SER A 277 -18.42 30.25 9.11
N GLU A 278 -19.75 30.29 9.25
CA GLU A 278 -20.46 30.05 10.52
C GLU A 278 -20.28 28.60 11.02
N TYR A 279 -20.15 27.67 10.07
CA TYR A 279 -19.90 26.25 10.35
C TYR A 279 -18.43 25.91 10.43
N LEU A 280 -17.51 26.86 10.24
CA LEU A 280 -16.08 26.58 10.33
C LEU A 280 -15.57 26.72 11.77
N ILE A 281 -14.74 25.77 12.17
CA ILE A 281 -13.98 25.77 13.42
C ILE A 281 -12.50 25.65 13.10
N GLY A 282 -11.69 26.55 13.64
CA GLY A 282 -10.24 26.52 13.49
C GLY A 282 -9.60 25.64 14.56
N CYS A 283 -8.61 24.84 14.18
CA CYS A 283 -7.76 24.13 15.13
C CYS A 283 -6.91 25.15 15.93
N GLN A 284 -6.69 24.91 17.22
CA GLN A 284 -5.82 25.81 18.02
C GLN A 284 -4.33 25.63 17.75
N ASN A 285 -3.93 24.45 17.27
CA ASN A 285 -2.52 24.10 17.09
C ASN A 285 -2.04 24.26 15.63
N CYS A 286 -2.94 24.32 14.66
CA CYS A 286 -2.62 24.50 13.25
C CYS A 286 -3.65 25.41 12.58
N ASP A 287 -3.32 25.95 11.41
CA ASP A 287 -4.20 26.87 10.69
C ASP A 287 -5.36 26.17 9.94
N ALA A 288 -5.57 24.86 10.16
CA ALA A 288 -6.62 24.10 9.49
C ALA A 288 -8.00 24.40 10.10
N THR A 289 -8.97 24.66 9.21
CA THR A 289 -10.39 24.84 9.55
C THR A 289 -11.20 23.61 9.17
N TYR A 290 -12.26 23.30 9.92
CA TYR A 290 -13.15 22.15 9.67
C TYR A 290 -14.59 22.60 9.74
N CYS A 291 -15.50 22.02 8.96
CA CYS A 291 -16.92 22.25 9.20
C CYS A 291 -17.39 21.42 10.40
N HIS A 292 -18.13 22.06 11.31
CA HIS A 292 -18.59 21.43 12.55
C HIS A 292 -20.10 21.55 12.73
N ARG A 293 -20.63 20.61 13.52
CA ARG A 293 -21.95 20.65 14.14
C ARG A 293 -21.83 20.26 15.62
N ARG A 294 -22.88 20.57 16.38
CA ARG A 294 -23.10 20.06 17.73
C ARG A 294 -24.57 19.69 17.81
N PHE A 295 -24.91 18.62 18.53
CA PHE A 295 -26.29 18.46 18.98
C PHE A 295 -26.58 19.64 19.92
N SER A 296 -27.55 20.48 19.57
CA SER A 296 -28.14 21.36 20.57
C SER A 296 -28.86 20.49 21.59
N TYR A 297 -28.65 20.79 22.85
CA TYR A 297 -29.53 20.32 23.91
C TYR A 297 -30.24 21.55 24.40
N ASP A 298 -31.47 21.39 24.85
CA ASP A 298 -32.12 22.45 25.61
C ASP A 298 -31.25 22.70 26.85
N GLU A 299 -30.48 23.80 26.85
CA GLU A 299 -29.68 24.23 28.00
C GLU A 299 -30.52 25.08 28.97
N SER A 300 -31.83 25.21 28.72
CA SER A 300 -32.75 25.88 29.64
C SER A 300 -32.87 25.07 30.95
N PRO A 301 -33.18 25.75 32.07
CA PRO A 301 -33.45 25.07 33.33
C PRO A 301 -34.63 24.08 33.27
N ASP A 302 -35.44 24.13 32.20
CA ASP A 302 -36.64 23.31 32.00
C ASP A 302 -36.39 22.09 31.08
N ALA A 303 -35.15 21.82 30.71
CA ALA A 303 -34.78 20.74 29.81
C ALA A 303 -35.28 19.37 30.30
N VAL A 304 -35.87 18.59 29.39
CA VAL A 304 -36.36 17.24 29.70
C VAL A 304 -35.19 16.26 29.78
N PHE A 305 -34.96 15.74 30.98
CA PHE A 305 -33.98 14.67 31.22
C PHE A 305 -34.60 13.30 30.94
N ASP A 306 -33.81 12.39 30.38
CA ASP A 306 -34.16 10.97 30.32
C ASP A 306 -34.09 10.31 31.72
N ASP A 307 -34.50 9.06 31.80
CA ASP A 307 -34.51 8.28 33.05
C ASP A 307 -33.12 8.11 33.69
N LYS A 308 -32.04 8.48 33.00
CA LYS A 308 -30.65 8.43 33.46
C LYS A 308 -30.11 9.80 33.87
N GLY A 309 -30.94 10.85 33.82
CA GLY A 309 -30.52 12.22 34.13
C GLY A 309 -29.70 12.88 33.01
N THR A 310 -29.81 12.36 31.79
CA THR A 310 -29.16 12.91 30.59
C THR A 310 -30.18 13.72 29.79
N ILE A 311 -29.82 14.92 29.35
CA ILE A 311 -30.70 15.74 28.51
C ILE A 311 -30.85 15.04 27.15
N LEU A 312 -32.09 14.85 26.69
CA LEU A 312 -32.34 14.27 25.37
C LEU A 312 -31.90 15.27 24.28
N PRO A 313 -31.16 14.81 23.24
CA PRO A 313 -30.79 15.69 22.13
C PRO A 313 -32.05 16.21 21.44
N GLN A 314 -32.16 17.52 21.28
CA GLN A 314 -33.15 18.14 20.40
C GLN A 314 -32.39 18.66 19.19
N ASP A 315 -32.76 18.25 17.97
CA ASP A 315 -32.24 18.89 16.76
C ASP A 315 -32.80 20.32 16.66
N LEU A 316 -32.12 21.27 17.30
CA LEU A 316 -32.37 22.70 17.17
C LEU A 316 -31.22 23.33 16.36
N PRO A 317 -31.53 24.30 15.49
CA PRO A 317 -30.55 25.02 14.70
C PRO A 317 -29.55 25.79 15.59
N GLY A 318 -28.33 26.02 15.07
CA GLY A 318 -27.20 26.60 15.81
C GLY A 318 -27.48 27.95 16.49
N ASP A 319 -26.70 28.23 17.54
CA ASP A 319 -26.88 29.21 18.63
C ASP A 319 -27.26 30.68 18.31
N ASP A 320 -27.41 31.09 17.04
CA ASP A 320 -27.68 32.49 16.68
C ASP A 320 -29.17 32.81 16.43
N VAL A 321 -30.10 31.85 16.57
CA VAL A 321 -31.52 32.07 16.24
C VAL A 321 -32.43 32.33 17.45
N ILE A 322 -31.90 32.26 18.68
CA ILE A 322 -32.72 32.40 19.90
C ILE A 322 -32.30 33.64 20.71
N ALA A 323 -32.55 34.82 20.15
CA ALA A 323 -32.69 36.04 20.93
C ALA A 323 -33.49 37.11 20.14
N MET A 324 -34.75 36.84 19.80
CA MET A 324 -35.71 37.91 19.49
C MET A 324 -36.98 37.72 20.31
N THR A 325 -37.10 38.52 21.36
CA THR A 325 -38.24 38.61 22.28
C THR A 325 -39.42 39.41 21.70
N ASP A 326 -39.49 39.56 20.37
CA ASP A 326 -40.56 40.31 19.72
C ASP A 326 -41.64 39.34 19.18
N PHE A 327 -42.88 39.61 19.58
CA PHE A 327 -44.10 38.82 19.36
C PHE A 327 -44.52 38.65 17.87
N ASP A 328 -43.71 39.14 16.93
CA ASP A 328 -43.88 39.06 15.47
C ASP A 328 -42.70 38.32 14.79
N ALA A 329 -42.09 37.36 15.48
CA ALA A 329 -41.01 36.55 14.93
C ALA A 329 -41.51 35.76 13.71
N THR A 330 -41.11 36.19 12.51
CA THR A 330 -41.03 35.33 11.33
C THR A 330 -40.36 34.02 11.74
N PRO A 331 -40.93 32.85 11.40
CA PRO A 331 -40.37 31.58 11.81
C PRO A 331 -38.88 31.56 11.50
N ALA A 332 -38.09 31.31 12.56
CA ALA A 332 -36.64 31.12 12.53
C ALA A 332 -36.25 30.49 11.19
N ALA A 333 -35.41 31.19 10.42
CA ALA A 333 -34.91 30.68 9.15
C ALA A 333 -34.37 29.27 9.41
N LYS A 334 -34.99 28.28 8.76
CA LYS A 334 -34.66 26.89 8.97
C LYS A 334 -33.18 26.73 8.63
N ASP A 335 -32.42 26.19 9.58
CA ASP A 335 -31.01 25.91 9.35
C ASP A 335 -30.92 24.79 8.31
N ASP A 336 -30.49 25.16 7.11
CA ASP A 336 -30.48 24.28 5.95
C ASP A 336 -29.23 23.41 5.87
N PHE A 337 -28.23 23.57 6.77
CA PHE A 337 -27.00 22.76 6.71
C PHE A 337 -27.19 21.44 7.49
N PRO A 338 -27.41 20.29 6.83
CA PRO A 338 -27.83 19.07 7.51
C PRO A 338 -26.77 18.58 8.49
N MET A 339 -27.18 18.04 9.63
CA MET A 339 -26.26 17.52 10.65
C MET A 339 -25.27 16.49 10.09
N GLU A 340 -25.78 15.62 9.22
CA GLU A 340 -25.01 14.57 8.56
C GLU A 340 -23.97 15.12 7.58
N GLU A 341 -24.02 16.41 7.25
CA GLU A 341 -23.07 17.03 6.34
C GLU A 341 -21.79 17.53 7.01
N ALA A 342 -21.80 17.75 8.32
CA ALA A 342 -20.63 18.25 9.05
C ALA A 342 -19.50 17.24 9.14
N CYS A 343 -18.26 17.70 8.98
CA CYS A 343 -17.07 16.87 9.08
C CYS A 343 -16.71 16.53 10.53
N VAL A 344 -17.09 17.37 11.48
CA VAL A 344 -16.81 17.18 12.91
C VAL A 344 -18.09 17.40 13.71
N ILE A 345 -18.39 16.51 14.65
CA ILE A 345 -19.42 16.72 15.67
C ILE A 345 -18.74 16.87 17.02
N LEU A 346 -18.83 18.07 17.60
CA LEU A 346 -18.11 18.42 18.82
C LEU A 346 -18.63 17.66 20.04
N ASP A 347 -17.69 17.30 20.91
CA ASP A 347 -17.86 16.60 22.18
C ASP A 347 -18.79 15.37 22.15
N TYR A 348 -18.90 14.72 20.99
CA TYR A 348 -19.75 13.55 20.79
C TYR A 348 -19.42 12.43 21.80
N TYR A 349 -18.14 12.25 22.13
CA TYR A 349 -17.63 11.20 23.01
C TYR A 349 -17.15 11.72 24.37
N SER A 350 -17.65 12.86 24.87
CA SER A 350 -17.19 13.38 26.17
C SER A 350 -17.41 12.35 27.30
N PRO A 351 -16.36 11.91 28.01
CA PRO A 351 -16.42 10.76 28.92
C PRO A 351 -17.21 11.03 30.20
N ASP A 352 -17.36 12.30 30.58
CA ASP A 352 -18.11 12.75 31.75
C ASP A 352 -19.57 13.11 31.44
N GLY A 353 -19.99 12.96 30.18
CA GLY A 353 -21.30 13.38 29.68
C GLY A 353 -21.51 14.91 29.72
N ARG A 354 -20.56 15.68 30.24
CA ARG A 354 -20.62 17.14 30.29
C ARG A 354 -20.03 17.67 29.01
N ARG A 355 -20.82 18.43 28.28
CA ARG A 355 -20.38 19.07 27.05
C ARG A 355 -20.21 20.57 27.32
N PRO A 356 -19.02 21.15 27.11
CA PRO A 356 -18.80 22.58 27.31
C PRO A 356 -19.68 23.42 26.36
N ARG A 357 -19.93 24.69 26.70
CA ARG A 357 -20.64 25.62 25.80
C ARG A 357 -19.96 25.65 24.44
N LEU A 358 -20.72 25.82 23.36
CA LEU A 358 -20.18 25.79 21.99
C LEU A 358 -19.01 26.77 21.81
N SER A 359 -19.10 27.96 22.40
CA SER A 359 -18.03 28.95 22.38
C SER A 359 -16.74 28.47 23.06
N ASP A 360 -16.85 27.68 24.13
CA ASP A 360 -15.71 27.08 24.83
C ASP A 360 -15.15 25.87 24.07
N ALA A 361 -16.01 25.05 23.47
CA ALA A 361 -15.61 23.96 22.58
C ALA A 361 -14.83 24.50 21.36
N LYS A 362 -15.35 25.55 20.71
CA LYS A 362 -14.69 26.29 19.63
C LYS A 362 -13.31 26.80 20.03
N LYS A 363 -13.21 27.38 21.22
CA LYS A 363 -11.95 27.88 21.81
C LYS A 363 -11.01 26.79 22.30
N ARG A 364 -11.32 25.51 22.20
CA ARG A 364 -10.44 24.41 22.65
C ARG A 364 -10.24 23.33 21.58
N PHE A 365 -10.83 23.52 20.41
CA PHE A 365 -10.83 22.51 19.38
C PHE A 365 -9.43 22.25 18.85
N LEU A 366 -9.03 20.99 18.95
CA LEU A 366 -7.84 20.45 18.30
C LEU A 366 -8.34 19.51 17.23
N CYS A 367 -7.82 19.64 16.01
CA CYS A 367 -8.19 18.72 14.94
C CYS A 367 -7.68 17.30 15.24
N PRO A 368 -8.17 16.28 14.51
CA PRO A 368 -7.77 14.89 14.73
C PRO A 368 -6.25 14.67 14.59
N GLU A 369 -5.59 15.52 13.81
CA GLU A 369 -4.13 15.44 13.57
C GLU A 369 -3.32 16.10 14.68
N CYS A 370 -3.85 17.15 15.32
CA CYS A 370 -3.20 17.83 16.43
C CYS A 370 -3.51 17.21 17.80
N TRP A 371 -4.46 16.26 17.87
CA TRP A 371 -4.82 15.59 19.11
C TRP A 371 -3.74 14.61 19.59
N GLN A 372 -3.18 14.87 20.77
CA GLN A 372 -2.18 13.99 21.37
C GLN A 372 -2.84 12.88 22.19
N ALA A 373 -3.18 11.76 21.53
CA ALA A 373 -3.89 10.64 22.15
C ALA A 373 -3.22 10.11 23.45
N LYS A 374 -1.88 10.19 23.55
CA LYS A 374 -1.14 9.75 24.75
C LYS A 374 -1.40 10.62 25.98
N ALA A 375 -1.68 11.91 25.79
CA ALA A 375 -1.89 12.87 26.88
C ALA A 375 -3.38 13.11 27.13
N GLY A 376 -4.19 13.17 26.07
CA GLY A 376 -5.63 13.48 26.13
C GLY A 376 -6.56 12.27 26.14
N GLY A 377 -6.05 11.06 25.86
CA GLY A 377 -6.89 9.86 25.72
C GLY A 377 -7.63 9.81 24.38
N LEU A 378 -8.84 9.24 24.38
CA LEU A 378 -9.70 9.15 23.19
C LEU A 378 -10.08 10.54 22.69
N TYR A 379 -10.16 10.69 21.36
CA TYR A 379 -10.55 11.95 20.74
C TYR A 379 -12.03 12.27 21.06
N PRO A 380 -12.34 13.44 21.64
CA PRO A 380 -13.68 13.72 22.18
C PRO A 380 -14.74 14.03 21.13
N HIS A 381 -14.34 14.25 19.86
CA HIS A 381 -15.24 14.64 18.78
C HIS A 381 -15.49 13.47 17.84
N PHE A 382 -16.70 13.40 17.27
CA PHE A 382 -16.95 12.52 16.14
C PHE A 382 -16.43 13.18 14.87
N VAL A 383 -15.88 12.38 13.97
CA VAL A 383 -15.36 12.84 12.68
C VAL A 383 -16.09 12.06 11.60
N ARG A 384 -16.81 12.78 10.74
CA ARG A 384 -17.49 12.17 9.61
C ARG A 384 -16.46 11.54 8.69
N PRO A 385 -16.68 10.31 8.22
CA PRO A 385 -15.91 9.76 7.12
C PRO A 385 -16.04 10.69 5.91
N LEU A 386 -14.91 11.12 5.35
CA LEU A 386 -14.85 12.04 4.21
C LEU A 386 -15.70 11.54 3.03
N PRO A 387 -16.76 12.25 2.59
CA PRO A 387 -17.48 11.91 1.37
C PRO A 387 -16.58 12.20 0.16
N ARG A 388 -16.45 11.20 -0.72
CA ARG A 388 -15.60 11.22 -1.92
C ARG A 388 -16.20 12.17 -2.97
N LEU A 389 -15.62 13.34 -3.19
CA LEU A 389 -15.95 14.25 -4.30
C LEU A 389 -14.74 14.37 -5.22
N HIS A 390 -14.89 14.00 -6.49
CA HIS A 390 -13.87 14.21 -7.54
C HIS A 390 -14.14 15.54 -8.26
N LEU A 391 -13.10 16.39 -8.37
CA LEU A 391 -13.03 17.46 -9.36
C LEU A 391 -12.59 16.86 -10.71
N GLU A 392 -13.41 17.04 -11.74
CA GLU A 392 -13.04 16.77 -13.13
C GLU A 392 -12.07 17.86 -13.60
N LEU A 393 -10.83 17.51 -13.97
CA LEU A 393 -9.95 18.41 -14.72
C LEU A 393 -10.46 18.46 -16.17
N GLU A 394 -11.14 19.55 -16.54
CA GLU A 394 -11.50 19.80 -17.95
C GLU A 394 -10.23 19.83 -18.81
N GLY A 395 -10.05 18.83 -19.67
CA GLY A 395 -9.01 18.80 -20.71
C GLY A 395 -7.89 17.78 -20.51
N ALA A 396 -7.77 17.13 -19.35
CA ALA A 396 -6.92 15.95 -19.22
C ALA A 396 -7.64 14.74 -19.84
N PRO A 397 -6.97 13.92 -20.69
CA PRO A 397 -7.56 12.67 -21.13
C PRO A 397 -7.84 11.83 -19.87
N THR A 398 -9.12 11.55 -19.61
CA THR A 398 -9.54 10.67 -18.53
C THR A 398 -8.68 9.39 -18.55
N PRO A 399 -8.09 8.96 -17.42
CA PRO A 399 -7.29 7.74 -17.38
C PRO A 399 -8.14 6.61 -17.96
N LYS A 400 -7.65 6.04 -19.08
CA LYS A 400 -8.27 4.89 -19.70
C LYS A 400 -7.93 3.69 -18.83
N LEU A 401 -8.78 3.42 -17.84
CA LEU A 401 -8.71 2.20 -17.08
C LEU A 401 -8.91 1.01 -18.03
N ALA A 402 -7.88 0.21 -18.22
CA ALA A 402 -8.00 -1.11 -18.84
C ALA A 402 -8.43 -2.10 -17.75
N VAL A 403 -9.74 -2.29 -17.58
CA VAL A 403 -10.24 -3.46 -16.82
C VAL A 403 -10.27 -4.64 -17.77
N VAL A 404 -9.39 -5.62 -17.55
CA VAL A 404 -9.54 -6.93 -18.18
C VAL A 404 -10.62 -7.68 -17.43
N ILE A 405 -11.88 -7.46 -17.82
CA ILE A 405 -12.98 -8.36 -17.48
C ILE A 405 -12.95 -9.45 -18.55
N TYR A 406 -12.60 -10.68 -18.17
CA TYR A 406 -12.75 -11.82 -19.08
C TYR A 406 -14.23 -11.99 -19.44
N TYR A 407 -14.54 -11.86 -20.73
CA TYR A 407 -15.89 -11.98 -21.29
C TYR A 407 -16.23 -13.44 -21.57
N VAL A 408 -17.42 -13.85 -21.12
CA VAL A 408 -18.14 -15.06 -21.56
C VAL A 408 -19.58 -14.62 -21.85
N GLU A 409 -20.18 -15.21 -22.89
CA GLU A 409 -21.35 -14.76 -23.64
C GLU A 409 -22.59 -14.22 -22.90
N GLN A 410 -23.34 -13.43 -23.68
CA GLN A 410 -24.52 -12.58 -23.49
C GLN A 410 -25.74 -13.02 -22.65
N PHE A 411 -25.69 -14.03 -21.76
CA PHE A 411 -26.89 -14.44 -21.01
C PHE A 411 -26.81 -14.35 -19.49
N TRP A 412 -26.01 -13.42 -18.95
CA TRP A 412 -25.88 -13.27 -17.49
C TRP A 412 -26.48 -11.97 -16.94
N PRO A 413 -27.63 -12.03 -16.23
CA PRO A 413 -28.16 -10.91 -15.44
C PRO A 413 -27.16 -10.37 -14.41
N HIS A 414 -26.27 -11.23 -13.89
CA HIS A 414 -25.27 -10.88 -12.89
C HIS A 414 -24.04 -10.16 -13.47
N ALA A 415 -23.70 -10.38 -14.74
CA ALA A 415 -22.69 -9.58 -15.44
C ALA A 415 -23.21 -8.16 -15.68
N THR A 416 -24.49 -8.02 -16.02
CA THR A 416 -25.17 -6.73 -16.06
C THR A 416 -25.23 -6.09 -14.67
N HIS A 417 -25.42 -6.87 -13.60
CA HIS A 417 -25.41 -6.36 -12.22
C HIS A 417 -24.02 -5.94 -11.75
N LEU A 418 -22.97 -6.71 -12.05
CA LEU A 418 -21.58 -6.36 -11.75
C LEU A 418 -21.11 -5.18 -12.59
N ALA A 419 -21.43 -5.17 -13.90
CA ALA A 419 -21.18 -4.02 -14.77
C ALA A 419 -21.96 -2.80 -14.30
N SER A 420 -23.21 -2.94 -13.85
CA SER A 420 -24.03 -1.85 -13.29
C SER A 420 -23.53 -1.42 -11.90
N MET A 421 -23.00 -2.32 -11.08
CA MET A 421 -22.35 -2.00 -9.81
C MET A 421 -21.03 -1.27 -10.05
N LEU A 422 -20.19 -1.75 -10.97
CA LEU A 422 -18.91 -1.15 -11.31
C LEU A 422 -19.15 0.19 -12.01
N THR A 423 -20.05 0.23 -13.00
CA THR A 423 -20.49 1.46 -13.67
C THR A 423 -21.12 2.41 -12.68
N GLY A 424 -21.98 1.96 -11.76
CA GLY A 424 -22.56 2.76 -10.69
C GLY A 424 -21.50 3.29 -9.74
N ARG A 425 -20.54 2.46 -9.32
CA ARG A 425 -19.37 2.82 -8.50
C ARG A 425 -18.37 3.71 -9.22
N TRP A 426 -18.32 3.69 -10.54
CA TRP A 426 -17.46 4.54 -11.38
C TRP A 426 -18.14 5.86 -11.71
N THR A 427 -19.47 5.82 -11.90
CA THR A 427 -20.32 7.01 -12.04
C THR A 427 -20.31 7.80 -10.74
N THR A 428 -20.34 7.15 -9.57
CA THR A 428 -20.14 7.82 -8.27
C THR A 428 -18.71 8.30 -8.05
N LYS A 429 -17.74 7.90 -8.88
CA LYS A 429 -16.38 8.44 -8.94
C LYS A 429 -16.20 9.50 -10.04
N SER A 430 -17.26 9.89 -10.75
CA SER A 430 -17.22 10.84 -11.88
C SER A 430 -16.26 10.42 -13.01
N TRP A 431 -16.05 9.11 -13.17
CA TRP A 431 -15.28 8.59 -14.30
C TRP A 431 -16.21 8.48 -15.50
N LYS A 432 -15.91 9.19 -16.59
CA LYS A 432 -16.64 9.02 -17.86
C LYS A 432 -16.45 7.59 -18.37
N VAL A 433 -17.45 6.75 -18.11
CA VAL A 433 -17.61 5.46 -18.78
C VAL A 433 -18.00 5.77 -20.23
N THR A 434 -17.00 6.01 -21.06
CA THR A 434 -17.20 6.36 -22.47
C THR A 434 -17.49 5.08 -23.24
N SER A 435 -18.67 4.51 -23.03
CA SER A 435 -19.21 3.31 -23.69
C SER A 435 -18.36 2.04 -23.55
N ILE A 436 -18.97 0.98 -23.00
CA ILE A 436 -18.48 -0.39 -23.17
C ILE A 436 -18.77 -0.77 -24.62
N TYR A 437 -17.77 -0.68 -25.50
CA TYR A 437 -17.92 -1.16 -26.89
C TYR A 437 -17.98 -2.69 -26.88
N LEU A 438 -19.19 -3.22 -27.01
CA LEU A 438 -19.43 -4.59 -27.47
C LEU A 438 -19.21 -4.63 -28.99
N SER A 439 -17.94 -4.67 -29.44
CA SER A 439 -17.67 -4.99 -30.84
C SER A 439 -17.85 -6.48 -31.05
N MET A 440 -18.93 -6.86 -31.72
CA MET A 440 -19.11 -8.19 -32.29
C MET A 440 -18.03 -8.42 -33.35
N LEU A 441 -17.16 -9.40 -33.14
CA LEU A 441 -16.58 -10.15 -34.26
C LEU A 441 -17.37 -11.46 -34.40
N ARG A 442 -18.53 -11.37 -35.07
CA ARG A 442 -19.05 -12.50 -35.84
C ARG A 442 -18.20 -12.60 -37.10
N GLY A 443 -17.66 -13.79 -37.32
CA GLY A 443 -16.49 -14.01 -38.16
C GLY A 443 -16.69 -13.84 -39.65
N LEU A 444 -15.61 -14.08 -40.39
CA LEU A 444 -15.55 -14.54 -41.77
C LEU A 444 -14.12 -15.04 -42.03
N TYR A 445 -14.02 -16.36 -42.26
CA TYR A 445 -12.87 -17.17 -42.72
C TYR A 445 -11.74 -17.54 -41.75
#